data_AF-A0A416T9Q8-F1
#
_entry.id   AF-A0A416T9Q8-F1
#
_cell.length_a   1.000
_cell.length_b   1.000
_cell.length_c   1.000
_cell.angle_alpha   90.00
_cell.angle_beta   90.00
_cell.angle_gamma   90.00
#
_symmetry.space_group_name_H-M   'P 1'
#
loop_
_entity.id
_entity.type
_entity.pdbx_description
1 polymer ?
#
loop_
_entity_poly.entity_id
_entity_poly.type
_entity_poly.pdbx_seq_one_letter_code
_entity_poly.pdbx_strand_id
1 'polypeptide(L)'
;MKKLGHFYLISVLLFVSFYAQSQNIKCGQQETSTSSLVKPLGDIPTFFIGAESYIITEPEFKYSGTIPLNYGQTMNIGLPFAAVSISGNHLSFTISNEEFMQKLYKSPHKENGFFDVQVNISDNMWSGSGYIPYLVRIGIIRIIFKEY
;
A
#
# COMPACT_ATOMS: atom_id res chain seq x y z
N MET A 1 -35.06 21.89 41.88
CA MET A 1 -33.66 22.05 41.41
C MET A 1 -32.85 20.83 41.81
N LYS A 2 -31.84 20.44 41.01
CA LYS A 2 -30.82 19.38 41.22
C LYS A 2 -31.11 17.98 40.64
N LYS A 3 -30.97 17.81 39.32
CA LYS A 3 -30.58 16.52 38.68
C LYS A 3 -29.72 16.70 37.40
N LEU A 4 -28.90 17.76 37.32
CA LEU A 4 -28.04 18.01 36.15
C LEU A 4 -26.57 17.58 36.35
N GLY A 5 -26.15 17.31 37.60
CA GLY A 5 -24.74 16.99 37.91
C GLY A 5 -24.35 15.52 37.78
N HIS A 6 -25.30 14.58 37.74
CA HIS A 6 -24.97 13.15 37.72
C HIS A 6 -24.68 12.61 36.31
N PHE A 7 -25.26 13.20 35.25
CA PHE A 7 -25.01 12.74 33.88
C PHE A 7 -23.63 13.15 33.35
N TYR A 8 -23.12 14.31 33.77
CA TYR A 8 -21.81 14.79 33.35
C TYR A 8 -20.65 14.01 34.00
N LEU A 9 -20.85 13.50 35.21
CA LEU A 9 -19.83 12.75 35.93
C LEU A 9 -19.62 11.35 35.32
N ILE A 10 -20.69 10.74 34.80
CA ILE A 10 -20.62 9.42 34.14
C ILE A 10 -19.94 9.51 32.76
N SER A 11 -20.17 10.58 31.99
CA SER A 11 -19.53 10.75 30.67
C SER A 11 -18.02 11.00 30.77
N VAL A 12 -17.57 11.74 31.79
CA VAL A 12 -16.14 11.99 32.04
C VAL A 12 -15.42 10.72 32.54
N LEU A 13 -16.06 9.91 33.38
CA LEU A 13 -15.49 8.64 33.86
C LEU A 13 -15.30 7.59 32.73
N LEU A 14 -16.19 7.56 31.74
CA LEU A 14 -16.04 6.67 30.58
C LEU A 14 -14.89 7.10 29.66
N PHE A 15 -14.66 8.41 29.50
CA PHE A 15 -13.55 8.92 28.68
C PHE A 15 -12.16 8.64 29.30
N VAL A 16 -12.02 8.77 30.62
CA VAL A 16 -10.76 8.45 31.32
C VAL A 16 -10.46 6.94 31.27
N SER A 17 -11.49 6.10 31.34
CA SER A 17 -11.34 4.63 31.26
C SER A 17 -10.88 4.18 29.86
N PHE A 18 -11.38 4.79 28.78
CA PHE A 18 -10.90 4.52 27.41
C PHE A 18 -9.46 5.02 27.19
N TYR A 19 -9.08 6.15 27.78
CA TYR A 19 -7.72 6.68 27.66
C TYR A 19 -6.70 5.84 28.46
N ALA A 20 -7.09 5.30 29.62
CA ALA A 20 -6.25 4.39 30.40
C ALA A 20 -6.08 3.00 29.73
N GLN A 21 -7.06 2.56 28.95
CA GLN A 21 -6.97 1.33 28.16
C GLN A 21 -6.08 1.49 26.92
N SER A 22 -6.03 2.70 26.33
CA SER A 22 -5.11 3.06 25.24
C SER A 22 -3.63 3.07 25.67
N GLN A 23 -3.34 3.43 26.93
CA GLN A 23 -1.96 3.53 27.44
C GLN A 23 -1.41 2.22 28.04
N ASN A 24 -2.25 1.20 28.28
CA ASN A 24 -1.83 -0.11 28.79
C ASN A 24 -1.58 -1.16 27.68
N ILE A 25 -1.74 -0.81 26.40
CA ILE A 25 -1.36 -1.70 25.29
C ILE A 25 0.12 -1.42 24.91
N LYS A 26 1.01 -1.50 25.90
CA LYS A 26 2.46 -1.63 25.72
C LYS A 26 3.06 -2.33 26.93
N CYS A 27 3.02 -3.67 26.92
CA CYS A 27 4.05 -4.60 27.43
C CYS A 27 3.35 -5.93 27.73
N GLY A 28 3.52 -6.92 26.85
CA GLY A 28 3.05 -8.26 27.16
C GLY A 28 2.63 -9.06 25.95
N GLN A 29 3.55 -9.26 25.00
CA GLN A 29 3.56 -10.52 24.25
C GLN A 29 5.00 -11.00 24.16
N GLN A 30 5.33 -11.84 25.14
CA GLN A 30 5.90 -13.17 24.93
C GLN A 30 7.06 -13.23 23.94
N GLU A 31 8.27 -13.25 24.52
CA GLU A 31 9.47 -13.79 23.88
C GLU A 31 9.14 -15.19 23.33
N THR A 32 8.79 -15.21 22.05
CA THR A 32 8.76 -16.44 21.26
C THR A 32 9.79 -16.18 20.19
N SER A 33 10.93 -16.84 20.33
CA SER A 33 12.02 -16.87 19.38
C SER A 33 11.49 -17.10 17.97
N THR A 34 11.21 -16.02 17.27
CA THR A 34 11.07 -16.01 15.82
C THR A 34 12.12 -15.02 15.37
N SER A 35 13.18 -15.55 14.76
CA SER A 35 14.10 -14.75 13.97
C SER A 35 13.26 -14.13 12.85
N SER A 36 12.65 -12.98 13.11
CA SER A 36 12.03 -12.16 12.11
C SER A 36 13.16 -11.60 11.27
N LEU A 37 13.41 -12.26 10.14
CA LEU A 37 14.14 -11.72 9.00
C LEU A 37 13.34 -10.55 8.40
N VAL A 38 12.96 -9.56 9.20
CA VAL A 38 12.43 -8.31 8.66
C VAL A 38 13.64 -7.41 8.49
N LYS A 39 14.19 -7.38 7.27
CA LYS A 39 15.15 -6.35 6.90
C LYS A 39 14.49 -5.00 7.15
N PRO A 40 15.20 -4.02 7.75
CA PRO A 40 14.65 -2.68 7.89
C PRO A 40 14.22 -2.15 6.50
N LEU A 41 13.05 -1.51 6.44
CA LEU A 41 12.42 -0.97 5.22
C LEU A 41 13.31 -0.01 4.39
N GLY A 42 14.49 0.37 4.88
CA GLY A 42 15.47 1.21 4.17
C GLY A 42 16.34 0.49 3.13
N ASP A 43 16.34 -0.85 3.08
CA ASP A 43 17.29 -1.64 2.26
C ASP A 43 16.65 -2.38 1.07
N ILE A 44 15.36 -2.14 0.77
CA ILE A 44 14.71 -2.79 -0.37
C ILE A 44 15.07 -2.02 -1.64
N PRO A 45 15.84 -2.61 -2.58
CA PRO A 45 16.24 -1.93 -3.79
C PRO A 45 15.03 -1.56 -4.65
N THR A 46 14.96 -0.29 -5.00
CA THR A 46 13.95 0.27 -5.90
C THR A 46 14.55 0.51 -7.28
N PHE A 47 13.82 0.16 -8.34
CA PHE A 47 14.24 0.42 -9.71
C PHE A 47 13.10 0.99 -10.55
N PHE A 48 13.45 1.75 -11.57
CA PHE A 48 12.50 2.37 -12.47
C PHE A 48 12.17 1.42 -13.62
N ILE A 49 10.88 1.14 -13.83
CA ILE A 49 10.39 0.30 -14.92
C ILE A 49 10.17 1.15 -16.18
N GLY A 50 9.49 2.29 -16.03
CA GLY A 50 9.15 3.16 -17.15
C GLY A 50 8.18 4.27 -16.77
N ALA A 51 7.95 5.17 -17.73
CA ALA A 51 6.97 6.24 -17.64
C ALA A 51 5.95 6.12 -18.78
N GLU A 52 4.67 6.26 -18.44
CA GLU A 52 3.58 6.30 -19.41
C GLU A 52 2.82 7.62 -19.30
N SER A 53 2.44 8.18 -20.45
CA SER A 53 1.63 9.39 -20.47
C SER A 53 0.15 9.04 -20.40
N TYR A 54 -0.61 9.82 -19.64
CA TYR A 54 -2.05 9.72 -19.53
C TYR A 54 -2.70 11.08 -19.78
N ILE A 55 -3.68 11.11 -20.67
CA ILE A 55 -4.49 12.29 -20.92
C ILE A 55 -5.76 12.17 -20.07
N ILE A 56 -6.00 13.13 -19.16
CA ILE A 56 -7.10 13.03 -18.19
C ILE A 56 -8.49 13.07 -18.87
N THR A 57 -8.59 13.45 -20.15
CA THR A 57 -9.84 13.34 -20.92
C THR A 57 -10.13 11.92 -21.42
N GLU A 58 -9.17 11.00 -21.36
CA GLU A 58 -9.38 9.61 -21.77
C GLU A 58 -10.15 8.84 -20.69
N PRO A 59 -11.06 7.92 -21.09
CA PRO A 59 -11.94 7.22 -20.15
C PRO A 59 -11.21 6.28 -19.19
N GLU A 60 -10.01 5.83 -19.54
CA GLU A 60 -9.22 4.91 -18.75
C GLU A 60 -7.73 5.02 -19.09
N PHE A 61 -6.88 4.82 -18.08
CA PHE A 61 -5.46 4.58 -18.27
C PHE A 61 -5.20 3.08 -18.39
N LYS A 62 -4.37 2.69 -19.37
CA LYS A 62 -3.95 1.30 -19.58
C LYS A 62 -2.43 1.20 -19.53
N TYR A 63 -1.96 0.22 -18.78
CA TYR A 63 -0.57 -0.20 -18.79
C TYR A 63 -0.48 -1.68 -19.18
N SER A 64 0.53 -2.01 -19.98
CA SER A 64 0.88 -3.39 -20.31
C SER A 64 2.39 -3.47 -20.52
N GLY A 65 3.08 -4.25 -19.72
CA GLY A 65 4.54 -4.34 -19.81
C GLY A 65 5.12 -5.55 -19.11
N THR A 66 6.37 -5.85 -19.46
CA THR A 66 7.15 -6.94 -18.85
C THR A 66 7.98 -6.41 -17.70
N ILE A 67 7.87 -7.06 -16.55
CA ILE A 67 8.61 -6.75 -15.33
C ILE A 67 9.82 -7.69 -15.25
N PRO A 68 11.05 -7.19 -15.05
CA PRO A 68 12.23 -8.04 -14.98
C PRO A 68 12.26 -8.84 -13.67
N LEU A 69 11.79 -10.09 -13.70
CA LEU A 69 11.80 -11.02 -12.57
C LEU A 69 13.01 -11.95 -12.65
N ASN A 70 13.64 -12.22 -11.50
CA ASN A 70 14.60 -13.32 -11.38
C ASN A 70 13.86 -14.65 -11.20
N TYR A 71 14.57 -15.77 -11.36
CA TYR A 71 13.97 -17.09 -11.18
C TYR A 71 13.31 -17.25 -9.81
N GLY A 72 12.06 -17.73 -9.79
CA GLY A 72 11.29 -17.96 -8.57
C GLY A 72 10.61 -16.71 -7.98
N GLN A 73 10.81 -15.53 -8.58
CA GLN A 73 10.17 -14.30 -8.14
C GLN A 73 8.72 -14.19 -8.58
N THR A 74 7.93 -13.57 -7.72
CA THR A 74 6.55 -13.20 -7.99
C THR A 74 6.40 -11.68 -7.86
N MET A 75 5.32 -11.15 -8.43
CA MET A 75 5.02 -9.72 -8.33
C MET A 75 3.59 -9.48 -7.91
N ASN A 76 3.38 -8.35 -7.23
CA ASN A 76 2.07 -7.84 -6.85
C ASN A 76 2.09 -6.31 -6.94
N ILE A 77 0.93 -5.70 -7.09
CA ILE A 77 0.75 -4.26 -7.23
C ILE A 77 -0.27 -3.77 -6.21
N GLY A 78 0.06 -2.70 -5.50
CA GLY A 78 -0.77 -2.11 -4.46
C GLY A 78 -1.90 -1.21 -4.98
N LEU A 79 -2.55 -1.56 -6.09
CA LEU A 79 -3.65 -0.78 -6.70
C LEU A 79 -4.98 -1.54 -6.63
N PRO A 80 -5.69 -1.55 -5.48
CA PRO A 80 -6.90 -2.35 -5.30
C PRO A 80 -8.10 -1.90 -6.14
N PHE A 81 -8.01 -0.73 -6.78
CA PHE A 81 -9.04 -0.15 -7.66
C PHE A 81 -8.70 -0.27 -9.14
N ALA A 82 -7.54 -0.84 -9.47
CA ALA A 82 -7.18 -1.14 -10.85
C ALA A 82 -7.65 -2.56 -11.22
N ALA A 83 -8.08 -2.75 -12.46
CA ALA A 83 -8.26 -4.08 -13.01
C ALA A 83 -6.89 -4.63 -13.40
N VAL A 84 -6.31 -5.50 -12.55
CA VAL A 84 -4.94 -6.01 -12.69
C VAL A 84 -4.94 -7.42 -13.26
N SER A 85 -4.03 -7.70 -14.19
CA SER A 85 -3.70 -9.04 -14.69
C SER A 85 -2.20 -9.28 -14.63
N ILE A 86 -1.81 -10.41 -14.05
CA ILE A 86 -0.43 -10.86 -13.94
C ILE A 86 -0.31 -12.25 -14.55
N SER A 87 0.58 -12.40 -15.54
CA SER A 87 0.89 -13.68 -16.17
C SER A 87 2.40 -13.83 -16.31
N GLY A 88 2.98 -14.69 -15.47
CA GLY A 88 4.44 -14.81 -15.38
C GLY A 88 5.08 -13.48 -15.00
N ASN A 89 5.89 -12.93 -15.91
CA ASN A 89 6.55 -11.64 -15.75
C ASN A 89 5.81 -10.48 -16.46
N HIS A 90 4.65 -10.74 -17.05
CA HIS A 90 3.84 -9.71 -17.70
C HIS A 90 2.82 -9.14 -16.73
N LEU A 91 2.79 -7.81 -16.61
CA LEU A 91 1.83 -7.05 -15.82
C LEU A 91 1.01 -6.17 -16.76
N SER A 92 -0.30 -6.26 -16.68
CA SER A 92 -1.20 -5.25 -17.23
C SER A 92 -2.18 -4.78 -16.18
N PHE A 93 -2.55 -3.51 -16.27
CA PHE A 93 -3.61 -2.97 -15.45
C PHE A 93 -4.35 -1.83 -16.14
N THR A 94 -5.63 -1.71 -15.80
CA THR A 94 -6.49 -0.63 -16.27
C THR A 94 -7.05 0.14 -15.08
N ILE A 95 -7.03 1.48 -15.16
CA ILE A 95 -7.57 2.38 -14.15
C ILE A 95 -8.60 3.27 -14.85
N SER A 96 -9.84 3.30 -14.36
CA SER A 96 -10.85 4.20 -14.92
C SER A 96 -10.48 5.66 -14.63
N ASN A 97 -10.91 6.58 -15.48
CA ASN A 97 -10.72 8.01 -15.26
C ASN A 97 -11.31 8.45 -13.92
N GLU A 98 -12.48 7.93 -13.56
CA GLU A 98 -13.11 8.23 -12.27
C GLU A 98 -12.22 7.84 -11.09
N GLU A 99 -11.68 6.61 -11.09
CA GLU A 99 -10.78 6.14 -10.04
C GLU A 99 -9.47 6.94 -10.02
N PHE A 100 -8.94 7.26 -11.20
CA PHE A 100 -7.78 8.13 -11.33
C PHE A 100 -8.05 9.49 -10.70
N MET A 101 -9.16 10.14 -11.03
CA MET A 101 -9.54 11.47 -10.52
C MET A 101 -9.89 11.48 -9.03
N GLN A 102 -10.45 10.39 -8.49
CA GLN A 102 -10.86 10.30 -7.09
C GLN A 102 -9.70 9.92 -6.16
N LYS A 103 -8.86 8.95 -6.54
CA LYS A 103 -7.87 8.34 -5.65
C LYS A 103 -6.44 8.76 -5.97
N LEU A 104 -6.09 8.84 -7.25
CA LEU A 104 -4.70 9.09 -7.67
C LEU A 104 -4.39 10.57 -7.84
N TYR A 105 -5.27 11.28 -8.53
CA TYR A 105 -5.11 12.69 -8.86
C TYR A 105 -5.17 13.60 -7.63
N LYS A 106 -5.85 13.17 -6.56
CA LYS A 106 -5.89 13.89 -5.28
C LYS A 106 -4.72 13.55 -4.35
N SER A 107 -3.77 12.74 -4.80
CA SER A 107 -2.55 12.42 -4.05
C SER A 107 -1.74 13.70 -3.78
N PRO A 108 -1.08 13.83 -2.62
CA PRO A 108 -0.21 14.97 -2.30
C PRO A 108 0.93 15.20 -3.31
N HIS A 109 1.19 14.26 -4.22
CA HIS A 109 2.16 14.39 -5.31
C HIS A 109 1.57 14.93 -6.62
N LYS A 110 0.29 15.33 -6.63
CA LYS A 110 -0.38 15.93 -7.79
C LYS A 110 0.45 17.04 -8.44
N GLU A 111 1.04 17.89 -7.60
CA GLU A 111 1.80 19.08 -8.02
C GLU A 111 3.00 18.73 -8.92
N ASN A 112 3.46 17.48 -8.88
CA ASN A 112 4.56 17.03 -9.71
C ASN A 112 4.13 16.52 -11.09
N GLY A 113 2.82 16.47 -11.39
CA GLY A 113 2.29 16.01 -12.68
C GLY A 113 2.49 14.52 -12.95
N PHE A 114 2.81 13.73 -11.93
CA PHE A 114 2.96 12.29 -12.05
C PHE A 114 2.48 11.51 -10.83
N PHE A 115 2.16 10.24 -11.04
CA PHE A 115 1.81 9.28 -10.00
C PHE A 115 2.67 8.01 -10.16
N ASP A 116 3.38 7.62 -9.10
CA ASP A 116 4.23 6.43 -9.10
C ASP A 116 3.44 5.22 -8.58
N VAL A 117 3.31 4.23 -9.45
CA VAL A 117 2.75 2.92 -9.15
C VAL A 117 3.88 2.01 -8.69
N GLN A 118 3.72 1.44 -7.51
CA GLN A 118 4.69 0.49 -6.94
C GLN A 118 4.31 -0.96 -7.30
N VAL A 119 5.28 -1.67 -7.89
CA VAL A 119 5.24 -3.10 -8.17
C VAL A 119 6.15 -3.80 -7.18
N ASN A 120 5.56 -4.52 -6.24
CA ASN A 120 6.25 -5.27 -5.20
C ASN A 120 6.72 -6.60 -5.80
N ILE A 121 8.02 -6.86 -5.77
CA ILE A 121 8.61 -8.12 -6.24
C ILE A 121 9.09 -8.92 -5.04
N SER A 122 8.60 -10.15 -4.93
CA SER A 122 8.85 -11.01 -3.78
C SER A 122 9.48 -12.34 -4.18
N ASP A 123 10.42 -12.80 -3.36
CA ASP A 123 10.86 -14.20 -3.36
C ASP A 123 9.90 -15.03 -2.50
N ASN A 124 9.70 -16.30 -2.86
CA ASN A 124 8.92 -17.21 -2.02
C ASN A 124 9.85 -17.91 -1.03
N MET A 125 9.78 -17.53 0.25
CA MET A 125 10.58 -18.12 1.31
C MET A 125 9.78 -19.20 2.05
N TRP A 126 10.39 -20.37 2.29
CA TRP A 126 9.78 -21.41 3.09
C TRP A 126 9.80 -21.04 4.58
N SER A 127 8.63 -20.97 5.22
CA SER A 127 8.49 -20.63 6.64
C SER A 127 8.31 -21.84 7.55
N GLY A 128 8.49 -23.06 7.04
CA GLY A 128 8.18 -24.31 7.76
C GLY A 128 6.74 -24.80 7.57
N SER A 129 5.79 -23.88 7.40
CA SER A 129 4.35 -24.17 7.22
C SER A 129 3.84 -23.88 5.80
N GLY A 130 4.71 -23.42 4.91
CA GLY A 130 4.37 -23.02 3.55
C GLY A 130 5.37 -22.02 2.99
N TYR A 131 5.13 -21.58 1.75
CA TYR A 131 5.86 -20.48 1.15
C TYR A 131 5.16 -19.16 1.47
N ILE A 132 5.91 -18.19 1.99
CA ILE A 132 5.46 -16.82 2.21
C ILE A 132 6.19 -15.87 1.26
N PRO A 133 5.50 -14.90 0.65
CA PRO A 133 6.15 -13.90 -0.18
C PRO A 133 6.98 -12.97 0.71
N TYR A 134 8.24 -12.83 0.38
CA TYR A 134 9.20 -11.93 1.01
C TYR A 134 9.61 -10.83 0.05
N LEU A 135 9.28 -9.57 0.36
CA LEU A 135 9.56 -8.43 -0.51
C LEU A 135 11.07 -8.21 -0.66
N VAL A 136 11.56 -8.30 -1.90
CA VAL A 136 13.01 -8.19 -2.21
C VAL A 136 13.34 -7.00 -3.10
N ARG A 137 12.41 -6.51 -3.94
CA ARG A 137 12.61 -5.34 -4.79
C ARG A 137 11.30 -4.59 -5.01
N ILE A 138 11.39 -3.29 -5.31
CA ILE A 138 10.24 -2.48 -5.71
C ILE A 138 10.51 -1.90 -7.11
N GLY A 139 9.62 -2.20 -8.06
CA GLY A 139 9.60 -1.56 -9.36
C GLY A 139 8.69 -0.33 -9.34
N ILE A 140 9.08 0.74 -10.03
CA ILE A 140 8.28 1.96 -10.17
C ILE A 140 7.84 2.15 -11.61
N ILE A 141 6.52 2.22 -11.82
CA ILE A 141 5.91 2.68 -13.08
C ILE A 141 5.36 4.08 -12.84
N ARG A 142 5.79 5.05 -13.63
CA ARG A 142 5.34 6.44 -13.48
C ARG A 142 4.24 6.77 -14.48
N ILE A 143 3.09 7.19 -13.99
CA ILE A 143 2.01 7.73 -14.82
C ILE A 143 2.17 9.25 -14.86
N ILE A 144 2.54 9.81 -15.99
CA ILE A 144 2.63 11.26 -16.22
C ILE A 144 1.29 11.73 -16.75
N PHE A 145 0.59 12.59 -16.03
CA PHE A 145 -0.75 13.02 -16.42
C PHE A 145 -0.76 14.48 -16.87
N LYS A 146 -1.57 14.79 -17.89
CA LYS A 146 -1.79 16.16 -18.38
C LYS A 146 -3.27 16.50 -18.37
N GLU A 147 -3.58 17.68 -17.85
CA GLU A 147 -4.83 18.39 -18.11
C GLU A 147 -4.65 19.19 -19.41
N TYR A 148 -5.57 19.05 -20.36
CA TYR A 148 -5.68 19.93 -21.51
C TYR A 148 -6.82 20.91 -21.28
#